data_AF-A0A947AIW9-F1
#
_entry.id   AF-A0A947AIW9-F1
#
_cell.length_a   1.000
_cell.length_b   1.000
_cell.length_c   1.000
_cell.angle_alpha   90.00
_cell.angle_beta   90.00
_cell.angle_gamma   90.00
#
_symmetry.space_group_name_H-M   'P 1'
#
loop_
_entity.id
_entity.type
_entity.pdbx_description
1 polymer ?
#
loop_
_entity_poly.entity_id
_entity_poly.type
_entity_poly.pdbx_seq_one_letter_code
_entity_poly.pdbx_strand_id
1 'polypeptide(L)'
;MSSSNNTHSALQGLDLDSRQMVLDTVGQLRKRLLTKEKILEFDKKEIFPEDVIREMLGPEIGLQLMMIPEAYGGMGGGTRDCVAVTREMSKICLGITTAFFAIQLGADPLLVGGTEEQKQKWLGA
;
A
#
# COMPACT_ATOMS: atom_id res chain seq x y z
N MET A 1 7.01 -27.99 -30.04
CA MET A 1 6.03 -27.31 -29.18
C MET A 1 6.39 -27.61 -27.73
N SER A 2 7.27 -26.80 -27.14
CA SER A 2 7.58 -26.88 -25.71
C SER A 2 6.72 -25.82 -25.03
N SER A 3 5.57 -26.24 -24.52
CA SER A 3 4.77 -25.40 -23.62
C SER A 3 5.38 -25.54 -22.23
N SER A 4 6.27 -24.61 -21.90
CA SER A 4 6.73 -24.39 -20.53
C SER A 4 5.54 -23.99 -19.68
N ASN A 5 4.93 -24.96 -19.00
CA ASN A 5 3.96 -24.68 -17.94
C ASN A 5 4.70 -24.02 -16.79
N ASN A 6 4.66 -22.69 -16.80
CA ASN A 6 5.22 -21.80 -15.80
C ASN A 6 4.43 -21.95 -14.50
N THR A 7 4.82 -22.92 -13.66
CA THR A 7 4.24 -23.18 -12.33
C THR A 7 4.71 -22.16 -11.28
N HIS A 8 4.70 -20.87 -11.59
CA HIS A 8 5.02 -19.79 -10.64
C HIS A 8 3.79 -18.99 -10.16
N SER A 9 2.57 -19.48 -10.43
CA SER A 9 1.33 -18.70 -10.36
C SER A 9 0.65 -18.58 -8.97
N ALA A 10 1.39 -18.44 -7.87
CA ALA A 10 0.75 -18.23 -6.55
C ALA A 10 1.53 -17.34 -5.56
N LEU A 11 2.76 -16.93 -5.88
CA LEU A 11 3.58 -16.02 -5.06
C LEU A 11 3.81 -14.66 -5.74
N GLN A 12 2.98 -14.36 -6.74
CA GLN A 12 3.12 -13.22 -7.63
C GLN A 12 2.83 -11.94 -6.86
N GLY A 13 3.88 -11.16 -6.67
CA GLY A 13 3.86 -9.78 -6.20
C GLY A 13 4.72 -8.96 -7.14
N LEU A 14 5.06 -7.75 -6.74
CA LEU A 14 5.93 -6.89 -7.53
C LEU A 14 7.28 -7.57 -7.79
N ASP A 15 7.90 -7.26 -8.94
CA ASP A 15 9.31 -7.58 -9.14
C ASP A 15 10.18 -6.86 -8.10
N LEU A 16 11.43 -7.30 -7.95
CA LEU A 16 12.30 -6.81 -6.89
C LEU A 16 12.59 -5.31 -7.00
N ASP A 17 12.70 -4.79 -8.22
CA ASP A 17 13.03 -3.39 -8.47
C ASP A 17 11.80 -2.52 -8.18
N SER A 18 10.62 -2.91 -8.67
CA SER A 18 9.35 -2.25 -8.34
C SER A 18 9.07 -2.24 -6.85
N ARG A 19 9.29 -3.36 -6.16
CA ARG A 19 9.14 -3.41 -4.71
C ARG A 19 10.14 -2.50 -4.01
N GLN A 20 11.40 -2.45 -4.46
CA GLN A 20 12.40 -1.57 -3.88
C GLN A 20 12.01 -0.10 -4.05
N MET A 21 11.46 0.30 -5.20
CA MET A 21 10.95 1.66 -5.42
C MET A 21 9.84 2.02 -4.42
N VAL A 22 8.91 1.10 -4.14
CA VAL A 22 7.88 1.31 -3.12
C VAL A 22 8.48 1.49 -1.72
N LEU A 23 9.50 0.69 -1.35
CA LEU A 23 10.18 0.83 -0.06
C LEU A 23 10.98 2.14 0.04
N ASP A 24 11.56 2.60 -1.06
CA ASP A 24 12.25 3.89 -1.12
C ASP A 24 11.26 5.04 -0.90
N THR A 25 10.05 4.96 -1.47
CA THR A 25 8.96 5.89 -1.19
C THR A 25 8.61 5.92 0.30
N VAL A 26 8.49 4.76 0.97
CA VAL A 26 8.30 4.71 2.44
C VAL A 26 9.45 5.42 3.17
N GLY A 27 10.68 5.24 2.71
CA GLY A 27 11.85 5.95 3.24
C GLY A 27 11.77 7.47 3.06
N GLN A 28 11.18 7.95 1.97
CA GLN A 28 10.94 9.38 1.74
C GLN A 28 9.82 9.93 2.63
N LEU A 29 8.75 9.16 2.87
CA LEU A 29 7.67 9.53 3.79
C LEU A 29 8.19 9.82 5.20
N ARG A 30 9.17 9.03 5.69
CA ARG A 30 9.87 9.28 6.96
C ARG A 30 10.47 10.68 7.04
N LYS A 31 11.12 11.13 5.96
CA LYS A 31 11.84 12.40 5.93
C LYS A 31 10.88 13.59 5.76
N ARG A 32 9.79 13.38 5.03
CA ARG A 32 8.87 14.46 4.62
C ARG A 32 7.67 14.61 5.55
N LEU A 33 6.97 13.51 5.84
CA LEU A 33 5.66 13.53 6.50
C LEU A 33 5.69 13.00 7.93
N LEU A 34 6.56 12.03 8.18
CA LEU A 34 6.63 11.22 9.39
C LEU A 34 7.95 11.44 10.16
N THR A 35 8.32 12.71 10.37
CA THR A 35 9.45 13.06 11.23
C THR A 35 9.20 12.57 12.66
N LYS A 36 10.27 12.28 13.41
CA LYS A 36 10.19 11.77 14.79
C LYS A 36 9.35 12.68 15.68
N GLU A 37 9.52 14.00 15.53
CA GLU A 37 8.84 15.03 16.31
C GLU A 37 7.32 14.96 16.09
N LYS A 38 6.87 14.94 14.82
CA LYS A 38 5.45 14.80 14.46
C LYS A 38 4.83 13.50 14.98
N ILE A 39 5.53 12.37 14.81
CA ILE A 39 5.02 11.07 15.29
C ILE A 39 4.83 11.09 16.81
N LEU A 40 5.81 11.61 17.56
CA LEU A 40 5.72 11.72 19.02
C LEU A 40 4.60 12.67 19.45
N GLU A 41 4.34 13.72 18.69
CA GLU A 41 3.20 14.60 18.94
C GLU A 41 1.87 13.88 18.70
N PHE A 42 1.74 13.14 17.60
CA PHE A 42 0.53 12.37 17.29
C PHE A 42 0.23 11.34 18.38
N ASP A 43 1.25 10.60 18.82
CA ASP A 43 1.13 9.62 19.89
C ASP A 43 0.71 10.27 21.22
N LYS A 44 1.44 11.29 21.67
CA LYS A 44 1.18 11.97 22.95
C LYS A 44 -0.20 12.62 23.03
N LYS A 45 -0.72 13.11 21.90
CA LYS A 45 -2.00 13.82 21.83
C LYS A 45 -3.14 12.96 21.30
N GLU A 46 -2.90 11.67 21.03
CA GLU A 46 -3.89 10.74 20.47
C GLU A 46 -4.50 11.25 19.15
N ILE A 47 -3.69 11.90 18.31
CA ILE A 47 -4.13 12.49 17.05
C ILE A 47 -4.10 11.41 15.96
N PHE A 48 -5.23 11.22 15.29
CA PHE A 48 -5.26 10.56 13.98
C PHE A 48 -4.80 11.55 12.90
N PRO A 49 -3.67 11.32 12.22
CA PRO A 49 -3.10 12.29 11.31
C PRO A 49 -3.70 12.13 9.90
N GLU A 50 -4.97 12.51 9.75
CA GLU A 50 -5.73 12.34 8.52
C GLU A 50 -5.06 12.99 7.31
N ASP A 51 -4.55 14.21 7.45
CA ASP A 51 -3.86 14.92 6.35
C ASP A 51 -2.64 14.17 5.84
N VAL A 52 -1.87 13.55 6.75
CA VAL A 52 -0.70 12.74 6.39
C VAL A 52 -1.12 11.49 5.64
N ILE A 53 -2.18 10.82 6.08
CA ILE A 53 -2.73 9.66 5.36
C ILE A 53 -3.22 10.11 3.98
N ARG A 54 -4.02 11.17 3.88
CA ARG A 54 -4.51 11.69 2.59
C ARG A 54 -3.38 12.06 1.63
N GLU A 55 -2.28 12.60 2.14
CA GLU A 55 -1.11 12.89 1.30
C GLU A 55 -0.41 11.62 0.79
N MET A 56 -0.35 10.55 1.59
CA MET A 56 0.12 9.23 1.12
C MET A 56 -0.76 8.67 0.00
N LEU A 57 -2.05 9.03 0.01
CA LEU A 57 -3.03 8.60 -0.98
C LEU A 57 -3.09 9.49 -2.21
N GLY A 58 -2.53 10.69 -2.11
CA GLY A 58 -2.60 11.71 -3.14
C GLY A 58 -1.88 11.31 -4.43
N PRO A 59 -2.18 11.98 -5.55
CA PRO A 59 -1.69 11.62 -6.88
C PRO A 59 -0.16 11.63 -7.01
N GLU A 60 0.53 12.41 -6.16
CA GLU A 60 2.00 12.48 -6.13
C GLU A 60 2.67 11.23 -5.53
N ILE A 61 1.95 10.46 -4.69
CA ILE A 61 2.50 9.28 -4.01
C ILE A 61 1.75 8.01 -4.41
N GLY A 62 0.42 8.01 -4.30
CA GLY A 62 -0.43 6.88 -4.69
C GLY A 62 -0.08 5.57 -4.01
N LEU A 63 0.38 5.56 -2.75
CA LEU A 63 0.95 4.35 -2.13
C LEU A 63 -0.06 3.19 -2.04
N GLN A 64 -1.35 3.49 -1.90
CA GLN A 64 -2.44 2.52 -1.89
C GLN A 64 -2.57 1.75 -3.21
N LEU A 65 -2.16 2.34 -4.34
CA LEU A 65 -2.27 1.73 -5.67
C LEU A 65 -1.36 0.51 -5.83
N MET A 66 -0.33 0.39 -4.98
CA MET A 66 0.51 -0.80 -4.88
C MET A 66 -0.32 -2.09 -4.80
N MET A 67 -1.41 -2.04 -4.05
CA MET A 67 -2.23 -3.21 -3.71
C MET A 67 -3.44 -3.38 -4.62
N ILE A 68 -3.68 -2.42 -5.51
CA ILE A 68 -4.78 -2.44 -6.46
C ILE A 68 -4.32 -3.21 -7.71
N PRO A 69 -5.14 -4.11 -8.29
CA PRO A 69 -4.83 -4.76 -9.54
C PRO A 69 -4.61 -3.77 -10.69
N GLU A 70 -3.75 -4.13 -11.65
CA GLU A 70 -3.48 -3.31 -12.84
C GLU A 70 -4.76 -2.97 -13.64
N ALA A 71 -5.74 -3.88 -13.66
CA ALA A 71 -7.03 -3.67 -14.32
C ALA A 71 -7.84 -2.48 -13.77
N TYR A 72 -7.50 -1.98 -12.58
CA TYR A 72 -8.11 -0.82 -11.92
C TYR A 72 -7.09 0.32 -11.72
N GLY A 73 -5.96 0.30 -12.43
CA GLY A 73 -4.94 1.36 -12.39
C GLY A 73 -3.89 1.23 -11.29
N GLY A 74 -3.80 0.07 -10.62
CA GLY A 74 -2.78 -0.19 -9.62
C GLY A 74 -1.55 -0.95 -10.13
N MET A 75 -0.72 -1.41 -9.19
CA MET A 75 0.54 -2.12 -9.48
C MET A 75 0.43 -3.65 -9.36
N GLY A 76 -0.70 -4.19 -8.87
CA GLY A 76 -0.88 -5.64 -8.72
C GLY A 76 0.01 -6.30 -7.67
N GLY A 77 0.45 -5.55 -6.66
CA GLY A 77 1.23 -6.07 -5.53
C GLY A 77 0.45 -7.10 -4.71
N GLY A 78 1.19 -8.08 -4.18
CA GLY A 78 0.64 -9.19 -3.42
C GLY A 78 1.03 -9.14 -1.94
N THR A 79 0.67 -10.18 -1.18
CA THR A 79 0.93 -10.26 0.27
C THR A 79 2.41 -10.08 0.63
N ARG A 80 3.34 -10.51 -0.23
CA ARG A 80 4.79 -10.34 -0.01
C ARG A 80 5.20 -8.86 -0.02
N ASP A 81 4.53 -8.05 -0.83
CA ASP A 81 4.77 -6.61 -0.91
C ASP A 81 4.15 -5.91 0.30
N CYS A 82 2.93 -6.30 0.71
CA CYS A 82 2.33 -5.83 1.96
C CYS A 82 3.27 -6.05 3.13
N VAL A 83 3.81 -7.27 3.28
CA VAL A 83 4.69 -7.62 4.39
C VAL A 83 5.94 -6.75 4.38
N ALA A 84 6.55 -6.53 3.21
CA ALA A 84 7.73 -5.68 3.08
C ALA A 84 7.42 -4.23 3.49
N VAL A 85 6.33 -3.66 2.98
CA VAL A 85 5.93 -2.27 3.28
C VAL A 85 5.52 -2.10 4.73
N THR A 86 4.67 -2.99 5.26
CA THR A 86 4.29 -3.01 6.67
C THR A 86 5.51 -3.06 7.57
N ARG A 87 6.49 -3.90 7.24
CA ARG A 87 7.73 -4.03 8.03
C ARG A 87 8.53 -2.74 8.03
N GLU A 88 8.74 -2.10 6.88
CA GLU A 88 9.52 -0.86 6.82
C GLU A 88 8.77 0.33 7.41
N MET A 89 7.47 0.46 7.17
CA MET A 89 6.65 1.53 7.71
C MET A 89 6.45 1.41 9.23
N SER A 90 6.33 0.18 9.76
CA SER A 90 6.22 -0.06 11.21
C SER A 90 7.47 0.33 11.98
N LYS A 91 8.66 0.33 11.34
CA LYS A 91 9.90 0.86 11.97
C LYS A 91 9.84 2.37 12.17
N ILE A 92 8.99 3.07 11.41
CA ILE A 92 8.76 4.51 11.51
C ILE A 92 7.69 4.77 12.58
N CYS A 93 6.48 4.24 12.35
CA CYS A 93 5.37 4.33 13.29
C CYS A 93 4.34 3.22 13.04
N LEU A 94 4.05 2.42 14.07
CA LEU A 94 3.05 1.37 13.99
C LEU A 94 1.63 1.93 13.81
N GLY A 95 1.27 3.02 14.50
CA GLY A 95 -0.06 3.64 14.40
C GLY A 95 -0.39 4.11 12.97
N ILE A 96 0.57 4.79 12.32
CA ILE A 96 0.46 5.19 10.90
C ILE A 96 0.34 3.97 9.99
N THR A 97 1.13 2.93 10.27
CA THR A 97 1.10 1.69 9.48
C THR A 97 -0.28 1.06 9.51
N THR A 98 -0.86 0.92 10.71
CA THR A 98 -2.22 0.40 10.89
C THR A 98 -3.26 1.29 10.21
N ALA A 99 -3.16 2.61 10.35
CA ALA A 99 -4.08 3.56 9.71
C ALA A 99 -4.08 3.44 8.18
N PHE A 100 -2.91 3.35 7.56
CA PHE A 100 -2.79 3.19 6.12
C PHE A 100 -3.32 1.81 5.66
N PHE A 101 -2.94 0.71 6.32
CA PHE A 101 -3.41 -0.62 5.93
C PHE A 101 -4.89 -0.88 6.26
N ALA A 102 -5.57 -0.03 7.01
CA ALA A 102 -7.03 -0.07 7.13
C ALA A 102 -7.72 0.14 5.77
N ILE A 103 -7.08 0.83 4.82
CA ILE A 103 -7.57 0.98 3.45
C ILE A 103 -7.62 -0.37 2.74
N GLN A 104 -6.58 -1.20 2.94
CA GLN A 104 -6.53 -2.57 2.41
C GLN A 104 -7.70 -3.40 2.94
N LEU A 105 -8.02 -3.29 4.24
CA LEU A 105 -9.15 -4.00 4.83
C LEU A 105 -10.50 -3.60 4.21
N GLY A 106 -10.62 -2.37 3.68
CA GLY A 106 -11.78 -1.93 2.91
C GLY A 106 -11.77 -2.40 1.44
N ALA A 107 -10.60 -2.46 0.82
CA ALA A 107 -10.43 -2.86 -0.58
C ALA A 107 -10.53 -4.37 -0.79
N ASP A 108 -9.99 -5.18 0.12
CA ASP A 108 -9.94 -6.64 -0.01
C ASP A 108 -11.32 -7.29 -0.21
N PRO A 109 -12.38 -6.95 0.54
CA PRO A 109 -13.72 -7.48 0.30
C PRO A 109 -14.28 -7.13 -1.08
N LEU A 110 -13.96 -5.94 -1.61
CA LEU A 110 -14.36 -5.53 -2.96
C LEU A 110 -13.62 -6.34 -4.03
N LEU A 111 -12.32 -6.57 -3.83
CA LEU A 111 -11.50 -7.37 -4.74
C LEU A 111 -11.98 -8.83 -4.83
N VAL A 112 -12.31 -9.42 -3.69
CA VAL A 112 -12.68 -10.84 -3.60
C VAL A 112 -14.16 -11.07 -3.95
N GLY A 113 -15.06 -10.20 -3.48
CA GLY A 113 -16.51 -10.43 -3.55
C GLY A 113 -17.32 -9.37 -4.30
N GLY A 114 -16.71 -8.28 -4.74
CA GLY A 114 -17.39 -7.22 -5.47
C GLY A 114 -17.79 -7.63 -6.89
N THR A 115 -18.86 -7.03 -7.41
CA THR A 115 -19.15 -7.10 -8.86
C THR A 115 -18.14 -6.25 -9.64
N GLU A 116 -18.01 -6.48 -10.95
CA GLU A 116 -17.10 -5.68 -11.77
C GLU A 116 -17.47 -4.19 -11.76
N GLU A 117 -18.76 -3.85 -11.70
CA GLU A 117 -19.22 -2.47 -11.58
C GLU A 117 -18.81 -1.85 -10.24
N GLN A 118 -18.84 -2.62 -9.15
CA GLN A 118 -18.39 -2.15 -7.83
C GLN A 118 -16.88 -1.95 -7.81
N LYS A 119 -16.11 -2.90 -8.37
CA LYS A 119 -14.65 -2.79 -8.43
C LYS A 119 -14.23 -1.58 -9.25
N GLN A 120 -14.82 -1.38 -10.43
CA GLN A 120 -14.51 -0.20 -11.25
C GLN A 120 -14.89 1.11 -10.55
N LYS A 121 -16.04 1.15 -9.86
CA LYS A 121 -16.48 2.35 -9.15
C LYS A 121 -15.58 2.73 -7.97
N TRP A 122 -15.09 1.75 -7.22
CA TRP A 122 -14.45 2.00 -5.91
C TRP A 122 -12.94 1.78 -5.90
N LEU A 123 -12.39 1.01 -6.83
CA LEU A 123 -10.96 0.70 -6.92
C LEU A 123 -10.29 1.38 -8.12
N GLY A 124 -11.06 1.88 -9.09
CA GLY A 124 -10.53 2.59 -10.25
C GLY A 124 -9.78 3.85 -9.83
N ALA A 125 -8.52 3.97 -10.27
CA ALA A 125 -7.68 5.16 -10.14
C ALA A 125 -7.98 6.20 -11.23
#